data_AF-A0A956Y1P8-F1
#
_entry.id   AF-A0A956Y1P8-F1
#
_cell.length_a   1.000
_cell.length_b   1.000
_cell.length_c   1.000
_cell.angle_alpha   90.00
_cell.angle_beta   90.00
_cell.angle_gamma   90.00
#
_symmetry.space_group_name_H-M   'P 1'
#
loop_
_entity.id
_entity.type
_entity.pdbx_description
1 polymer ?
#
loop_
_entity_poly.entity_id
_entity_poly.type
_entity_poly.pdbx_seq_one_letter_code
_entity_poly.pdbx_strand_id
1 'polypeptide(L)'
;MLESPFFIVGCGRSGTTLLRRMVDAHPLLAVPVESLFMIDYLRVRDSVQNVPYKRLILGEHEFSEWELSVSEDDLAACNGVVEV
;
A
#
# COMPACT_ATOMS: atom_id res chain seq x y z
N MET A 1 14.76 -12.22 8.47
CA MET A 1 13.72 -11.78 9.42
C MET A 1 12.83 -10.85 8.62
N LEU A 2 11.52 -11.10 8.49
CA LEU A 2 10.61 -10.14 7.85
C LEU A 2 10.42 -8.99 8.84
N GLU A 3 11.11 -7.88 8.62
CA GLU A 3 10.92 -6.64 9.35
C GLU A 3 9.47 -6.17 9.10
N SER A 4 8.75 -5.76 10.16
CA SER A 4 7.38 -5.28 10.00
C SER A 4 7.36 -3.97 9.19
N PRO A 5 6.39 -3.78 8.27
CA PRO A 5 6.25 -2.52 7.55
C PRO A 5 5.88 -1.38 8.49
N PHE A 6 6.18 -0.14 8.09
CA PHE A 6 5.74 1.06 8.77
C PHE A 6 4.94 1.95 7.81
N PHE A 7 4.14 2.85 8.38
CA PHE A 7 3.32 3.79 7.62
C PHE A 7 3.67 5.23 7.99
N ILE A 8 3.82 6.07 6.97
CA ILE A 8 3.90 7.53 7.14
C ILE A 8 2.51 8.08 6.88
N VAL A 9 1.90 8.71 7.89
CA VAL A 9 0.56 9.29 7.82
C VAL A 9 0.57 10.74 8.31
N GLY A 10 -0.38 11.54 7.84
CA GLY A 10 -0.53 12.94 8.26
C GLY A 10 -1.56 13.69 7.43
N CYS A 11 -1.92 14.90 7.87
CA CYS A 11 -2.79 15.78 7.09
C CYS A 11 -2.10 16.21 5.78
N GLY A 12 -2.88 16.53 4.75
CA GLY A 12 -2.35 17.12 3.52
C GLY A 12 -1.50 18.36 3.81
N ARG A 13 -0.36 18.50 3.11
CA ARG A 13 0.58 19.63 3.26
C ARG A 13 1.30 19.72 4.62
N SER A 14 1.34 18.63 5.39
CA SER A 14 2.09 18.56 6.68
C SER A 14 3.56 18.13 6.55
N GLY A 15 4.10 18.07 5.33
CA GLY A 15 5.49 17.67 5.10
C GLY A 15 5.73 16.16 5.00
N THR A 16 4.68 15.34 4.86
CA THR A 16 4.78 13.88 4.67
C THR A 16 5.62 13.50 3.45
N THR A 17 5.54 14.26 2.34
CA THR A 17 6.40 14.03 1.16
C THR A 17 7.88 14.26 1.46
N LEU A 18 8.23 15.26 2.28
CA LEU A 18 9.63 15.48 2.68
C LEU A 18 10.11 14.35 3.59
N LEU A 19 9.32 14.00 4.62
CA LEU A 19 9.63 12.91 5.54
C LEU A 19 9.84 11.60 4.79
N ARG A 20 8.94 11.26 3.87
CA ARG A 20 9.08 10.10 2.98
C ARG A 20 10.44 10.09 2.28
N ARG A 21 10.80 11.18 1.59
CA ARG A 21 12.08 11.24 0.85
C ARG A 21 13.30 11.10 1.77
N MET A 22 13.23 11.63 2.99
CA MET A 22 14.31 11.48 3.97
C MET A 22 14.48 10.02 4.40
N VAL A 23 13.37 9.30 4.62
CA VAL A 23 13.40 7.89 5.01
C VAL A 23 13.82 7.00 3.84
N ASP A 24 13.33 7.28 2.63
CA ASP A 24 13.68 6.57 1.40
C ASP A 24 15.15 6.72 0.99
N ALA A 25 15.83 7.77 1.47
CA ALA A 25 17.27 7.93 1.28
C ALA A 25 18.13 6.94 2.11
N HIS A 26 17.52 6.20 3.05
CA HIS A 26 18.22 5.24 3.87
C HIS A 26 18.45 3.91 3.12
N PRO A 27 19.67 3.37 3.07
CA PRO A 27 20.01 2.23 2.19
C PRO A 27 19.31 0.91 2.54
N LEU A 28 18.70 0.81 3.72
CA LEU A 28 17.96 -0.38 4.17
C LEU A 28 16.43 -0.21 4.11
N LEU A 29 15.93 0.96 3.68
CA LEU A 29 14.50 1.26 3.65
C LEU A 29 14.10 1.69 2.25
N ALA A 30 12.86 1.37 1.89
CA ALA A 30 12.22 1.87 0.68
C ALA A 30 10.85 2.43 1.07
N VAL A 31 10.56 3.66 0.65
CA VAL A 31 9.27 4.32 0.84
C VAL A 31 8.81 4.91 -0.50
N PRO A 32 8.07 4.12 -1.31
CA PRO A 32 7.71 4.48 -2.67
C PRO A 32 6.60 5.54 -2.69
N VAL A 33 6.12 5.90 -3.89
CA VAL A 33 5.07 6.93 -4.08
C VAL A 33 3.75 6.62 -3.40
N GLU A 34 2.94 7.66 -3.21
CA GLU A 34 1.73 7.63 -2.41
C GLU A 34 0.78 6.49 -2.84
N SER A 35 0.45 5.61 -1.89
CA SER A 35 -0.45 4.47 -2.12
C SER A 35 -1.93 4.86 -2.03
N LEU A 36 -2.37 5.81 -2.86
CA LEU A 36 -3.70 6.41 -2.77
C LEU A 36 -4.83 5.39 -2.95
N PHE A 37 -4.63 4.36 -3.78
CA PHE A 37 -5.58 3.26 -3.96
C PHE A 37 -6.05 2.63 -2.63
N MET A 38 -5.16 2.51 -1.64
CA MET A 38 -5.51 1.91 -0.35
C MET A 38 -6.62 2.69 0.36
N ILE A 39 -6.59 4.03 0.27
CA ILE A 39 -7.59 4.89 0.90
C ILE A 39 -8.95 4.69 0.24
N ASP A 40 -9.00 4.56 -1.09
CA ASP A 40 -10.25 4.36 -1.81
C ASP A 40 -10.89 3.02 -1.47
N TYR A 41 -10.09 1.95 -1.35
CA TYR A 41 -10.57 0.66 -0.86
C TYR A 41 -11.07 0.70 0.59
N LEU A 42 -10.34 1.39 1.48
CA LEU A 42 -10.73 1.51 2.88
C LEU A 42 -12.02 2.33 3.08
N ARG A 43 -12.31 3.29 2.21
CA ARG A 43 -13.54 4.11 2.27
C ARG A 43 -14.80 3.33 1.95
N VAL A 44 -14.71 2.31 1.08
CA VAL A 44 -15.87 1.52 0.61
C VAL A 44 -15.97 0.15 1.27
N ARG A 45 -15.02 -0.22 2.14
CA ARG A 45 -14.93 -1.56 2.76
C ARG A 45 -16.20 -1.99 3.50
N ASP A 46 -16.90 -1.03 4.11
CA ASP A 46 -18.09 -1.29 4.93
C ASP A 46 -19.38 -1.23 4.09
N SER A 47 -19.32 -0.68 2.87
CA SER A 47 -20.47 -0.50 1.97
C SER A 47 -20.54 -1.52 0.85
N VAL A 48 -19.42 -2.15 0.49
CA VAL A 48 -19.34 -3.14 -0.59
C VAL A 48 -18.79 -4.46 -0.04
N GLN A 49 -19.59 -5.52 -0.16
CA GLN A 49 -19.22 -6.87 0.25
C GLN A 49 -18.65 -7.67 -0.93
N ASN A 50 -17.89 -8.73 -0.63
CA ASN A 50 -17.33 -9.66 -1.61
C ASN A 50 -16.46 -8.98 -2.68
N VAL A 51 -15.76 -7.90 -2.31
CA VAL A 51 -14.82 -7.22 -3.20
C VAL A 51 -13.59 -8.10 -3.41
N PRO A 52 -13.19 -8.40 -4.67
CA PRO A 52 -12.01 -9.21 -4.94
C PRO A 52 -10.72 -8.38 -4.82
N TYR A 53 -10.41 -7.90 -3.61
CA TYR A 53 -9.31 -6.97 -3.33
C TYR A 53 -7.97 -7.44 -3.90
N LYS A 54 -7.61 -8.72 -3.76
CA LYS A 54 -6.35 -9.27 -4.29
C LYS A 54 -6.19 -8.97 -5.78
N ARG A 55 -7.24 -9.18 -6.57
CA ARG A 55 -7.23 -8.95 -8.02
C ARG A 55 -7.24 -7.46 -8.37
N LEU A 56 -8.01 -6.66 -7.63
CA LEU A 56 -8.13 -5.22 -7.89
C LEU A 56 -6.82 -4.48 -7.60
N ILE A 57 -6.19 -4.79 -6.45
CA ILE A 57 -4.91 -4.21 -6.05
C ILE A 57 -3.83 -4.47 -7.11
N LEU A 58 -3.76 -5.68 -7.67
CA LEU A 58 -2.79 -6.02 -8.73
C LEU A 58 -2.99 -5.22 -10.03
N GLY A 59 -4.15 -4.57 -10.21
CA GLY A 59 -4.43 -3.70 -11.34
C GLY A 59 -4.03 -2.24 -11.14
N GLU A 60 -3.57 -1.87 -9.95
CA GLU A 60 -3.23 -0.48 -9.62
C GLU A 60 -1.94 -0.01 -10.30
N HIS A 61 -1.98 1.19 -10.84
CA HIS A 61 -0.83 1.78 -11.55
C HIS A 61 0.38 2.03 -10.63
N GLU A 62 0.13 2.24 -9.33
CA GLU A 62 1.16 2.51 -8.32
C GLU A 62 2.21 1.41 -8.26
N PHE A 63 1.86 0.13 -8.48
CA PHE A 63 2.86 -0.96 -8.50
C PHE A 63 3.93 -0.75 -9.58
N SER A 64 3.53 -0.20 -10.74
CA SER A 64 4.48 0.17 -11.78
C SER A 64 5.35 1.35 -11.37
N GLU A 65 4.78 2.35 -10.68
CA GLU A 65 5.56 3.49 -10.17
C GLU A 65 6.51 3.10 -9.04
N TRP A 66 6.20 2.00 -8.34
CA TRP A 66 7.03 1.42 -7.29
C TRP A 66 8.09 0.48 -7.85
N GLU A 67 8.12 0.30 -9.18
CA GLU A 67 9.02 -0.64 -9.86
C GLU A 67 8.86 -2.08 -9.37
N LEU A 68 7.65 -2.45 -8.93
CA LEU A 68 7.32 -3.78 -8.43
C LEU A 68 6.52 -4.57 -9.47
N SER A 69 7.05 -5.74 -9.83
CA SER A 69 6.29 -6.78 -10.53
C SER A 69 5.60 -7.67 -9.51
N VAL A 70 4.26 -7.59 -9.45
CA VAL A 70 3.44 -8.34 -8.49
C VAL A 70 2.48 -9.29 -9.21
N SER A 71 2.19 -10.41 -8.57
CA SER A 71 1.32 -11.47 -9.03
C SER A 71 0.32 -11.89 -7.95
N GLU A 72 -0.67 -12.73 -8.30
CA GLU A 72 -1.60 -13.29 -7.31
C GLU A 72 -0.89 -14.15 -6.26
N ASP A 73 0.23 -14.79 -6.63
CA ASP A 73 1.02 -15.62 -5.72
C ASP A 73 1.66 -14.80 -4.59
N ASP A 74 2.07 -13.55 -4.87
CA ASP A 74 2.64 -12.64 -3.87
C ASP A 74 1.62 -12.26 -2.78
N LEU A 75 0.32 -12.35 -3.11
CA LEU A 75 -0.80 -12.07 -2.21
C LEU A 75 -1.45 -13.35 -1.65
N ALA A 76 -0.92 -14.53 -1.95
CA ALA A 76 -1.53 -15.81 -1.56
C ALA A 76 -1.69 -15.93 -0.04
N ALA A 77 -0.69 -15.49 0.72
CA ALA A 77 -0.67 -15.54 2.19
C ALA A 77 -1.41 -14.37 2.88
N CYS A 78 -1.95 -13.41 2.12
CA CYS A 78 -2.70 -12.29 2.69
C CYS A 78 -4.15 -12.69 2.98
N ASN A 79 -4.64 -12.34 4.17
CA ASN A 79 -6.05 -12.47 4.54
C ASN A 79 -6.88 -11.31 3.98
N GLY A 80 -8.19 -11.52 3.81
CA GLY A 80 -9.11 -10.46 3.40
C GLY A 80 -9.33 -9.40 4.49
N VAL A 81 -9.76 -8.19 4.10
CA VAL A 81 -10.07 -7.07 5.02
C VAL A 81 -11.18 -7.43 6.04
N VAL A 82 -11.96 -8.47 5.77
CA VAL A 82 -13.11 -8.94 6.58
C VAL A 82 -12.74 -10.11 7.51
N GLU A 83 -11.52 -10.64 7.41
CA GLU A 83 -11.05 -11.77 8.23
C GLU A 83 -10.14 -11.28 9.36
N VAL A 84 -10.74 -10.66 10.38
CA VAL A 84 -10.10 -10.39 11.69
C VAL A 84 -10.97 -11.00 12.79
#